data_AF-A0A1T1CK50-F1
#
_entry.id   AF-A0A1T1CK50-F1
#
_cell.length_a   1.000
_cell.length_b   1.000
_cell.length_c   1.000
_cell.angle_alpha   90.00
_cell.angle_beta   90.00
_cell.angle_gamma   90.00
#
_symmetry.space_group_name_H-M   'P 1'
#
loop_
_entity.id
_entity.type
_entity.pdbx_description
1 polymer ?
#
loop_
_entity_poly.entity_id
_entity_poly.type
_entity_poly.pdbx_seq_one_letter_code
_entity_poly.pdbx_strand_id
1 'polypeptide(L)' 'MTKKQILHRTTSIENLRGMTVNERLYACGLIDEFDKAMQSDKVLAKKILTYLLVDEASIELILNSKQ' A
#
# COMPACT_ATOMS: atom_id res chain seq x y z
N MET A 1 11.21 10.46 -3.74
CA MET A 1 10.68 9.59 -4.82
C MET A 1 9.79 10.41 -5.74
N THR A 2 9.99 10.36 -7.06
CA THR A 2 9.11 11.02 -8.04
C THR A 2 7.99 10.06 -8.48
N LYS A 3 6.80 10.59 -8.81
CA LYS A 3 5.63 9.81 -9.28
C LYS A 3 5.97 8.79 -10.38
N LYS A 4 6.93 9.13 -11.25
CA LYS A 4 7.41 8.27 -12.35
C LYS A 4 8.14 7.00 -11.87
N GLN A 5 8.93 7.09 -10.79
CA GLN A 5 9.64 5.91 -10.24
C GLN A 5 8.69 4.93 -9.57
N ILE A 6 7.63 5.45 -8.93
CA ILE A 6 6.59 4.62 -8.31
C ILE A 6 5.84 3.86 -9.41
N LEU A 7 5.45 4.55 -10.49
CA LEU A 7 4.72 3.93 -11.60
C LEU A 7 5.53 2.84 -12.32
N HIS A 8 6.83 3.05 -12.54
CA HIS A 8 7.67 2.04 -13.20
C HIS A 8 7.88 0.78 -12.35
N ARG A 9 7.93 0.93 -11.02
CA ARG A 9 7.99 -0.21 -10.09
C ARG A 9 6.67 -0.95 -10.01
N THR A 10 5.53 -0.26 -10.12
CA THR A 10 4.22 -0.92 -10.12
C THR A 10 3.87 -1.59 -11.45
N THR A 11 4.32 -1.04 -12.60
CA THR A 11 4.08 -1.66 -13.92
C THR A 11 4.96 -2.88 -14.20
N SER A 12 6.14 -2.99 -13.58
CA SER A 12 6.95 -4.22 -13.68
C SER A 12 6.31 -5.41 -12.96
N ILE A 13 5.31 -5.15 -12.11
CA ILE A 13 4.57 -6.17 -11.37
C ILE A 13 3.23 -6.38 -12.07
N GLU A 14 3.25 -6.89 -13.30
CA GLU A 14 2.03 -7.30 -14.03
C GLU A 14 1.18 -8.34 -13.26
N ASN A 15 1.70 -8.90 -12.16
CA ASN A 15 1.07 -9.92 -11.31
C ASN A 15 0.65 -9.43 -9.90
N LEU A 16 0.37 -8.14 -9.70
CA LEU A 16 -0.18 -7.67 -8.41
C LEU A 16 -1.49 -8.38 -8.02
N ARG A 17 -2.24 -8.94 -8.98
CA ARG A 17 -3.50 -9.67 -8.75
C ARG A 17 -3.35 -10.99 -7.98
N GLY A 18 -2.14 -11.56 -7.89
CA GLY A 18 -1.87 -12.78 -7.12
C GLY A 18 -1.19 -12.55 -5.77
N MET A 19 -0.81 -11.30 -5.47
CA MET A 19 -0.08 -10.94 -4.26
C MET A 19 -1.02 -10.46 -3.16
N THR A 20 -0.73 -10.84 -1.93
CA THR A 20 -1.31 -10.26 -0.72
C THR A 20 -0.88 -8.81 -0.55
N VAL A 21 -1.62 -8.04 0.25
CA VAL A 21 -1.30 -6.62 0.53
C VAL A 21 0.12 -6.46 1.11
N ASN A 22 0.52 -7.36 2.02
CA ASN A 22 1.85 -7.33 2.64
C ASN A 22 2.96 -7.58 1.61
N GLU A 23 2.77 -8.51 0.68
CA GLU A 23 3.75 -8.76 -0.39
C GLU A 23 3.89 -7.56 -1.33
N ARG A 24 2.79 -6.85 -1.61
CA ARG A 24 2.82 -5.60 -2.39
C ARG A 24 3.56 -4.49 -1.64
N LEU A 25 3.33 -4.36 -0.33
CA LEU A 25 4.07 -3.44 0.54
C LEU A 25 5.57 -3.77 0.53
N TYR A 26 5.93 -5.06 0.63
CA TYR A 26 7.31 -5.54 0.58
C TYR A 26 7.99 -5.23 -0.76
N ALA A 27 7.34 -5.60 -1.87
CA ALA A 27 7.86 -5.40 -3.22
C ALA A 27 8.07 -3.92 -3.57
N CYS A 28 7.23 -3.04 -3.02
CA CYS A 28 7.37 -1.59 -3.18
C CYS A 28 8.33 -0.96 -2.16
N GLY A 29 8.77 -1.69 -1.13
CA GLY A 29 9.60 -1.17 -0.04
C GLY A 29 8.86 -0.19 0.87
N LEU A 30 7.52 -0.30 0.95
CA LEU A 30 6.64 0.63 1.68
C LEU A 30 6.20 0.09 3.05
N ILE A 31 6.70 -1.07 3.49
CA ILE A 31 6.32 -1.68 4.79
C ILE A 31 6.56 -0.69 5.94
N ASP A 32 7.78 -0.17 6.07
CA ASP A 32 8.14 0.69 7.20
C ASP A 32 7.35 2.01 7.21
N GLU A 33 7.06 2.54 6.03
CA GLU A 33 6.30 3.78 5.86
C GLU A 33 4.81 3.57 6.11
N PHE A 34 4.27 2.41 5.71
CA PHE A 34 2.90 2.01 6.01
C PHE A 34 2.72 1.78 7.51
N ASP A 35 3.63 1.08 8.17
CA ASP A 35 3.54 0.80 9.61
C ASP A 35 3.62 2.09 10.45
N LYS A 36 4.46 3.04 10.05
CA LYS A 36 4.49 4.37 10.68
C LYS A 36 3.18 5.12 10.42
N ALA A 37 2.71 5.16 9.17
CA ALA A 37 1.46 5.81 8.81
C ALA A 37 0.25 5.23 9.56
N MET A 38 0.20 3.91 9.77
CA MET A 38 -0.85 3.25 10.55
C MET A 38 -0.94 3.75 12.00
N GLN A 39 0.17 4.22 12.57
CA GLN A 39 0.23 4.72 13.95
C GLN A 39 -0.01 6.23 14.06
N SER A 40 0.47 7.01 13.09
CA SER A 40 0.48 8.47 13.18
C SER A 40 -0.46 9.18 12.20
N ASP A 41 -0.74 8.58 11.04
CA ASP A 41 -1.50 9.23 9.96
C ASP A 41 -2.26 8.21 9.08
N LYS A 42 -3.52 7.95 9.46
CA LYS A 42 -4.42 7.08 8.71
C LYS A 42 -4.69 7.55 7.28
N VAL A 43 -4.56 8.86 7.00
CA VAL A 43 -4.76 9.41 5.65
C VAL A 43 -3.59 9.01 4.75
N LEU A 44 -2.35 9.04 5.28
CA LEU A 44 -1.17 8.56 4.58
C LEU A 44 -1.25 7.04 4.34
N ALA A 45 -1.69 6.27 5.35
CA ALA A 45 -1.89 4.82 5.21
C ALA A 45 -2.91 4.47 4.12
N LYS A 46 -4.04 5.19 4.06
CA LYS A 46 -5.05 5.06 2.98
C LYS A 46 -4.40 5.27 1.61
N LYS A 47 -3.64 6.35 1.43
CA LYS A 47 -2.97 6.65 0.15
C LYS A 47 -2.03 5.54 -0.29
N ILE A 48 -1.22 5.01 0.63
CA ILE A 48 -0.29 3.90 0.33
C ILE A 48 -1.05 2.69 -0.20
N LEU A 49 -2.12 2.27 0.48
CA LEU A 49 -2.92 1.12 0.05
C LEU A 49 -3.62 1.36 -1.30
N THR A 50 -4.09 2.58 -1.56
CA THR A 50 -4.64 2.96 -2.89
C THR A 50 -3.59 2.84 -3.99
N TYR A 51 -2.35 3.26 -3.73
CA TYR A 51 -1.25 3.10 -4.69
C TYR A 51 -0.90 1.63 -4.96
N LEU A 52 -1.16 0.74 -4.00
CA LEU A 52 -0.98 -0.71 -4.12
C LEU A 52 -2.19 -1.43 -4.76
N LEU A 53 -3.14 -0.67 -5.32
CA LEU A 53 -4.35 -1.20 -5.96
C LEU A 53 -5.20 -2.06 -5.01
N VAL A 54 -5.16 -1.76 -3.71
CA VAL A 54 -6.07 -2.35 -2.73
C VAL A 54 -7.44 -1.69 -2.91
N ASP A 55 -8.50 -2.50 -2.92
CA ASP A 55 -9.86 -1.99 -3.01
C ASP A 55 -10.25 -1.22 -1.76
N GLU A 56 -11.15 -0.25 -1.92
CA GLU A 56 -11.51 0.68 -0.83
C GLU A 56 -12.13 -0.05 0.38
N ALA A 57 -12.89 -1.12 0.15
CA ALA A 57 -13.46 -1.92 1.23
C ALA A 57 -12.38 -2.60 2.07
N SER A 58 -11.39 -3.23 1.44
CA SER A 58 -10.22 -3.80 2.12
C SER A 58 -9.41 -2.74 2.86
N ILE A 59 -9.26 -1.53 2.29
CA ILE A 59 -8.59 -0.42 2.95
C ILE A 59 -9.29 -0.05 4.26
N GLU A 60 -10.61 0.12 4.22
CA GLU A 60 -11.38 0.46 5.41
C GLU A 60 -11.29 -0.64 6.47
N LEU A 61 -11.34 -1.92 6.07
CA LEU A 61 -11.13 -3.04 6.97
C LEU A 61 -9.74 -2.99 7.63
N ILE A 62 -8.68 -2.74 6.87
CA ILE A 62 -7.31 -2.67 7.40
C ILE A 62 -7.13 -1.49 8.37
N LEU A 63 -7.67 -0.32 8.03
CA LEU A 63 -7.55 0.90 8.84
C LEU A 63 -8.39 0.86 10.14
N ASN A 64 -9.45 0.05 10.15
CA ASN A 64 -10.36 -0.11 11.29
C ASN A 64 -10.12 -1.41 12.09
N SER A 65 -9.38 -2.39 11.57
CA SER A 65 -9.09 -3.67 12.28
C SER A 65 -8.11 -3.55 13.45
N LYS A 66 -7.41 -2.42 13.60
CA LYS A 66 -6.66 -2.09 14.83
C LYS A 66 -7.45 -1.08 15.64
N GLN A 67 -8.41 -1.55 16.42
CA GLN A 67 -9.03 -0.83 17.54
C GLN A 67 -8.72 -1.57 18.84
#